data_AF-A0A9P0H3Q1-F1
#
_entry.id   AF-A0A9P0H3Q1-F1
#
_cell.length_a   1.000
_cell.length_b   1.000
_cell.length_c   1.000
_cell.angle_alpha   90.00
_cell.angle_beta   90.00
_cell.angle_gamma   90.00
#
_symmetry.space_group_name_H-M   'P 1'
#
loop_
_entity.id
_entity.type
_entity.pdbx_description
1 polymer ?
#
loop_
_entity_poly.entity_id
_entity_poly.type
_entity_poly.pdbx_seq_one_letter_code
_entity_poly.pdbx_strand_id
1 'polypeptide(L)'
;MADDHEAITDEDDDSDNGFQPELQGVLFKWTNYIHGWQKRFIVLKDGTLSYYKSREEQGFGCRGALSLFKATIKPHEFDECRFDVSVNDCVWYLRAETPEDKQHWVDILEAFKAESGYNSECSLRRHGSAVSLTSVTLSAASASSYKKCRDLKLKLAEMETYRDILCSQMDTLQRYFDSCADRDLKKQKLDDEAENINGKVAAVDFKGEAMTFKATSGAVLTGLAQCIEAITKREEMWKRKLEKEHQRLLRLEETCLLLRDRKSTKVGPDQEEGPHSTLGDEEFYDAVETGLERIEEEVALRELLRQSSMTEPPPSLDSATSHPLWSEIERVTKEQVHYASLGVGEGGWQLFAEEGDMKMYRREEELNGLVIDPLKACHIVKGVTGREMCHYFFSPQYRKDWETTLEQMTVVEKISDNILVFLQVHKRVWPTAQRDALFWSHTTHMTDPKDHDGHDIWAVVNHSTQLPQYPQKSNKCVRVALTVCLYCQTLITPPKDGAQVSRDDITCKITYCAVVNPGGWVPASALRALYKREYPKFLKRFTAYVITQTKDKSIMF
;
A
#
# COMPACT_ATOMS: atom_id res chain seq x y z
N MET A 1 -16.18 -57.59 19.32
CA MET A 1 -15.69 -57.90 20.67
C MET A 1 -14.19 -57.65 20.60
N ALA A 2 -13.69 -56.41 20.52
CA ALA A 2 -14.03 -55.22 21.30
C ALA A 2 -13.98 -55.54 22.79
N ASP A 3 -12.86 -55.20 23.43
CA ASP A 3 -12.91 -54.72 24.80
C ASP A 3 -11.76 -53.73 25.04
N ASP A 4 -12.16 -52.62 25.65
CA ASP A 4 -11.44 -51.38 25.83
C ASP A 4 -10.52 -51.44 27.05
N HIS A 5 -9.35 -50.79 26.96
CA HIS A 5 -8.68 -50.25 28.14
C HIS A 5 -8.09 -48.90 27.80
N GLU A 6 -8.90 -47.87 28.05
CA GLU A 6 -8.48 -46.49 28.21
C GLU A 6 -7.51 -46.37 29.38
N ALA A 7 -6.30 -45.85 29.10
CA ALA A 7 -5.37 -45.38 30.10
C ALA A 7 -5.51 -43.87 30.22
N ILE A 8 -6.01 -43.46 31.39
CA ILE A 8 -6.11 -42.09 31.88
C ILE A 8 -4.68 -41.54 32.03
N THR A 9 -4.40 -40.42 31.38
CA THR A 9 -3.30 -39.52 31.76
C THR A 9 -3.92 -38.15 32.01
N ASP A 10 -3.98 -37.80 33.30
CA ASP A 10 -4.26 -36.46 33.81
C ASP A 10 -3.25 -35.47 33.21
N GLU A 11 -3.72 -34.56 32.37
CA GLU A 11 -3.02 -33.30 32.10
C GLU A 11 -3.93 -32.17 32.58
N ASP A 12 -3.42 -31.49 33.61
CA ASP A 12 -4.09 -30.45 34.38
C ASP A 12 -4.64 -29.32 33.50
N ASP A 13 -5.91 -29.03 33.74
CA ASP A 13 -6.69 -27.92 33.23
C ASP A 13 -6.25 -26.60 33.90
N ASP A 14 -5.14 -26.01 33.44
CA ASP A 14 -4.79 -24.61 33.73
C ASP A 14 -5.54 -23.67 32.76
N SER A 15 -6.87 -23.71 32.85
CA SER A 15 -7.77 -22.73 32.25
C SER A 15 -7.82 -21.45 33.11
N ASP A 16 -6.79 -20.61 33.04
CA ASP A 16 -6.94 -19.18 33.38
C ASP A 16 -5.91 -18.31 32.66
N ASN A 17 -5.99 -18.27 31.31
CA ASN A 17 -5.34 -17.22 30.54
C ASN A 17 -6.42 -16.25 30.09
N GLY A 18 -6.59 -15.17 30.87
CA GLY A 18 -7.57 -14.14 30.65
C GLY A 18 -7.58 -13.66 29.19
N PHE A 19 -8.70 -13.87 28.51
CA PHE A 19 -8.99 -13.27 27.21
C PHE A 19 -9.00 -11.74 27.36
N GLN A 20 -7.84 -11.11 27.18
CA GLN A 20 -7.82 -9.68 26.89
C GLN A 20 -8.43 -9.46 25.50
N PRO A 21 -9.30 -8.45 25.30
CA PRO A 21 -9.95 -8.24 24.02
C PRO A 21 -8.94 -7.84 22.93
N GLU A 22 -8.60 -8.77 22.02
CA GLU A 22 -7.82 -8.45 20.83
C GLU A 22 -8.69 -7.68 19.83
N LEU A 23 -8.44 -6.37 19.67
CA LEU A 23 -9.09 -5.57 18.64
C LEU A 23 -8.23 -5.57 17.39
N GLN A 24 -8.79 -6.02 16.28
CA GLN A 24 -8.11 -6.02 15.00
C GLN A 24 -9.02 -5.53 13.87
N GLY A 25 -8.47 -4.79 12.92
CA GLY A 25 -9.25 -4.27 11.81
C GLY A 25 -8.43 -3.41 10.86
N VAL A 26 -9.05 -3.02 9.75
CA VAL A 26 -8.39 -2.17 8.75
C VAL A 26 -8.70 -0.72 9.05
N LEU A 27 -7.65 0.09 9.21
CA LEU A 27 -7.75 1.55 9.28
C LEU A 27 -6.91 2.17 8.18
N PHE A 28 -7.22 3.40 7.80
CA PHE A 28 -6.35 4.20 6.97
C PHE A 28 -5.30 4.86 7.86
N LYS A 29 -4.04 4.47 7.72
CA LYS A 29 -2.91 5.14 8.39
C LYS A 29 -2.28 6.12 7.42
N TRP A 30 -1.99 7.35 7.88
CA TRP A 30 -1.12 8.25 7.15
C TRP A 30 0.32 7.69 7.19
N THR A 31 0.88 7.42 6.03
CA THR A 31 2.24 6.87 5.91
C THR A 31 3.25 7.96 5.62
N ASN A 32 3.03 8.74 4.55
CA ASN A 32 3.89 9.83 4.15
C ASN A 32 3.17 10.71 3.12
N TYR A 33 3.78 11.81 2.71
CA TYR A 33 3.21 12.73 1.73
C TYR A 33 3.03 12.13 0.33
N ILE A 34 3.78 11.08 -0.02
CA ILE A 34 3.67 10.43 -1.34
C ILE A 34 2.39 9.59 -1.41
N HIS A 35 2.15 8.78 -0.39
CA HIS A 35 1.07 7.78 -0.37
C HIS A 35 -0.16 8.25 0.41
N GLY A 36 -0.01 9.26 1.25
CA GLY A 36 -1.05 9.80 2.10
C GLY A 36 -1.66 8.73 3.00
N TRP A 37 -2.99 8.64 2.96
CA TRP A 37 -3.77 7.68 3.72
C TRP A 37 -3.77 6.30 3.04
N GLN A 38 -3.24 5.29 3.72
CA GLN A 38 -3.14 3.93 3.21
C GLN A 38 -3.87 2.95 4.12
N LYS A 39 -4.58 1.97 3.55
CA LYS A 39 -5.16 0.88 4.34
C LYS A 39 -4.05 0.08 5.01
N ARG A 40 -4.16 -0.10 6.33
CA ARG A 40 -3.25 -0.91 7.14
C ARG A 40 -4.09 -1.77 8.07
N PHE A 41 -3.62 -3.01 8.26
CA PHE A 41 -4.23 -3.88 9.24
C PHE A 41 -3.66 -3.53 10.61
N ILE A 42 -4.50 -3.03 11.50
CA ILE A 42 -4.14 -2.59 12.85
C ILE A 42 -4.56 -3.68 13.82
N VAL A 43 -3.67 -4.01 14.75
CA VAL A 43 -3.90 -5.01 15.79
C VAL A 43 -3.51 -4.43 17.13
N LEU A 44 -4.46 -4.46 18.06
CA LEU A 44 -4.26 -4.15 19.46
C LEU A 44 -4.23 -5.46 20.25
N LYS A 45 -3.08 -5.74 20.87
CA LYS A 45 -2.89 -6.92 21.71
C LYS A 45 -1.96 -6.59 22.88
N ASP A 46 -2.32 -7.03 24.09
CA ASP A 46 -1.52 -6.85 25.31
C ASP A 46 -1.05 -5.40 25.54
N GLY A 47 -1.94 -4.43 25.29
CA GLY A 47 -1.64 -3.00 25.40
C GLY A 47 -0.66 -2.45 24.36
N THR A 48 -0.35 -3.22 23.31
CA THR A 48 0.50 -2.81 22.19
C THR A 48 -0.33 -2.69 20.91
N LEU A 49 -0.32 -1.50 20.31
CA LEU A 49 -0.93 -1.23 19.02
C LEU A 49 0.11 -1.43 17.92
N SER A 50 -0.08 -2.42 17.07
CA SER A 50 0.80 -2.75 15.95
C SER A 50 0.09 -2.59 14.61
N TYR A 51 0.84 -2.36 13.54
CA TYR A 51 0.27 -2.32 12.19
C TYR A 51 1.07 -3.14 11.17
N TYR A 52 0.33 -3.62 10.18
CA TYR A 52 0.80 -4.47 9.09
C TYR A 52 0.29 -3.92 7.75
N LYS A 53 0.96 -4.29 6.65
CA LYS A 53 0.54 -3.86 5.30
C LYS A 53 -0.85 -4.40 4.98
N SER A 54 -1.11 -5.67 5.28
CA SER A 54 -2.42 -6.32 5.22
C SER A 54 -2.56 -7.38 6.31
N ARG A 55 -3.74 -8.02 6.39
CA ARG A 55 -3.99 -9.14 7.32
C ARG A 55 -3.15 -10.36 6.96
N GLU A 56 -2.97 -10.63 5.67
CA GLU A 56 -2.23 -11.79 5.14
C GLU A 56 -0.72 -11.66 5.39
N GLU A 57 -0.22 -10.42 5.52
CA GLU A 57 1.20 -10.13 5.73
C GLU A 57 1.63 -10.11 7.21
N GLN A 58 0.75 -10.49 8.16
CA GLN A 58 1.11 -10.56 9.59
C GLN A 58 2.32 -11.46 9.88
N GLY A 59 2.49 -12.53 9.09
CA GLY A 59 3.61 -13.48 9.23
C GLY A 59 4.99 -12.92 8.87
N PHE A 60 5.06 -11.75 8.22
CA PHE A 60 6.33 -11.11 7.83
C PHE A 60 6.87 -10.12 8.88
N GLY A 61 6.18 -9.96 10.01
CA GLY A 61 6.53 -9.03 11.08
C GLY A 61 5.78 -7.69 10.98
N CYS A 62 5.67 -7.00 12.11
CA CYS A 62 4.97 -5.71 12.16
C CYS A 62 5.79 -4.59 11.52
N ARG A 63 5.13 -3.67 10.80
CA ARG A 63 5.75 -2.47 10.22
C ARG A 63 5.96 -1.37 11.25
N GLY A 64 5.27 -1.45 12.39
CA GLY A 64 5.52 -0.61 13.55
C GLY A 64 4.62 -1.02 14.70
N ALA A 65 5.06 -0.70 15.92
CA ALA A 65 4.36 -1.00 17.15
C ALA A 65 4.48 0.18 18.14
N LEU A 66 3.39 0.49 18.84
CA LEU A 66 3.29 1.51 19.87
C LEU A 66 2.70 0.91 21.14
N SER A 67 3.35 1.11 22.27
CA SER A 67 2.76 0.79 23.57
C SER A 67 1.72 1.84 23.97
N LEU A 68 0.51 1.41 24.30
CA LEU A 68 -0.58 2.30 24.71
C LEU A 68 -0.41 2.88 26.13
N PHE A 69 0.51 2.32 26.92
CA PHE A 69 0.75 2.74 28.31
C PHE A 69 1.03 4.26 28.43
N LYS A 70 1.68 4.86 27.41
CA LYS A 70 1.93 6.31 27.32
C LYS A 70 1.31 6.96 26.08
N ALA A 71 0.41 6.25 25.40
CA ALA A 71 -0.21 6.79 24.19
C ALA A 71 -1.19 7.91 24.51
N THR A 72 -1.17 8.95 23.69
CA THR A 72 -2.16 10.01 23.66
C THR A 72 -3.02 9.78 22.43
N ILE A 73 -4.29 9.41 22.67
CA ILE A 73 -5.27 9.21 21.61
C ILE A 73 -6.08 10.51 21.52
N LYS A 74 -6.09 11.15 20.35
CA LYS A 74 -6.77 12.41 20.11
C LYS A 74 -7.68 12.27 18.90
N PRO A 75 -9.01 12.31 19.07
CA PRO A 75 -9.93 12.52 17.97
C PRO A 75 -9.58 13.80 17.21
N HIS A 76 -9.68 13.79 15.89
CA HIS A 76 -9.42 14.99 15.08
C HIS A 76 -10.61 15.96 15.17
N GLU A 77 -10.33 17.26 15.33
CA GLU A 77 -11.37 18.28 15.59
C GLU A 77 -12.35 18.50 14.42
N PHE A 78 -11.90 18.23 13.19
CA PHE A 78 -12.66 18.53 11.97
C PHE A 78 -12.95 17.32 11.07
N ASP A 79 -12.32 16.18 11.34
CA ASP A 79 -12.50 14.96 10.52
C ASP A 79 -13.08 13.90 11.43
N GLU A 80 -14.40 13.69 11.31
CA GLU A 80 -15.20 12.81 12.16
C GLU A 80 -14.74 11.34 12.09
N CYS A 81 -13.97 10.96 11.07
CA CYS A 81 -13.43 9.62 10.90
C CYS A 81 -11.98 9.48 11.38
N ARG A 82 -11.30 10.57 11.78
CA ARG A 82 -9.87 10.58 12.10
C ARG A 82 -9.60 10.66 13.60
N PHE A 83 -8.55 9.97 14.01
CA PHE A 83 -7.95 10.07 15.33
C PHE A 83 -6.45 9.82 15.26
N ASP A 84 -5.71 10.43 16.18
CA ASP A 84 -4.26 10.40 16.19
C ASP A 84 -3.79 9.69 17.46
N VAL A 85 -2.85 8.76 17.35
CA VAL A 85 -2.26 8.02 18.47
C VAL A 85 -0.80 8.40 18.55
N SER A 86 -0.39 9.09 19.62
CA SER A 86 1.00 9.52 19.79
C SER A 86 1.66 8.96 21.05
N VAL A 87 2.92 8.54 20.91
CA VAL A 87 3.79 8.14 22.02
C VAL A 87 5.12 8.86 21.84
N ASN A 88 5.48 9.72 22.79
CA ASN A 88 6.65 10.61 22.67
C ASN A 88 6.58 11.43 21.36
N ASP A 89 7.65 11.43 20.56
CA ASP A 89 7.73 12.13 19.28
C ASP A 89 7.14 11.32 18.10
N CYS A 90 6.65 10.11 18.34
CA CYS A 90 6.02 9.28 17.31
C CYS A 90 4.51 9.53 17.30
N VAL A 91 3.96 9.94 16.15
CA VAL A 91 2.52 10.17 15.96
C VAL A 91 2.02 9.30 14.82
N TRP A 92 0.98 8.50 15.08
CA TRP A 92 0.23 7.80 14.06
C TRP A 92 -1.08 8.51 13.80
N TYR A 93 -1.26 9.00 12.59
CA TYR A 93 -2.54 9.53 12.13
C TYR A 93 -3.35 8.39 11.55
N LEU A 94 -4.52 8.12 12.12
CA LEU A 94 -5.41 7.01 11.77
C LEU A 94 -6.80 7.52 11.39
N ARG A 95 -7.43 6.87 10.42
CA ARG A 95 -8.76 7.22 9.93
C ARG A 95 -9.57 5.95 9.70
N ALA A 96 -10.76 5.87 10.32
CA ALA A 96 -11.69 4.77 10.12
C ALA A 96 -12.57 5.01 8.88
N GLU A 97 -13.34 3.99 8.49
CA GLU A 97 -14.27 4.10 7.37
C GLU A 97 -15.54 4.88 7.75
N THR A 98 -15.97 4.75 9.01
CA THR A 98 -17.14 5.45 9.56
C THR A 98 -16.80 6.16 10.88
N PRO A 99 -17.53 7.23 11.25
CA PRO A 99 -17.40 7.86 12.56
C PRO A 99 -17.67 6.91 13.72
N GLU A 100 -18.59 5.95 13.53
CA GLU A 100 -18.92 4.91 14.50
C GLU A 100 -17.73 3.98 14.72
N ASP A 101 -17.08 3.52 13.66
CA ASP A 101 -15.86 2.70 13.75
C ASP A 101 -14.72 3.47 14.41
N LYS A 102 -14.54 4.75 14.06
CA LYS A 102 -13.54 5.62 14.70
C LYS A 102 -13.81 5.71 16.20
N GLN A 103 -15.06 5.86 16.61
CA GLN A 103 -15.40 5.96 18.03
C GLN A 103 -15.16 4.64 18.74
N HIS A 104 -15.55 3.51 18.13
CA HIS A 104 -15.27 2.17 18.65
C HIS A 104 -13.76 1.94 18.86
N TRP A 105 -12.93 2.30 17.88
CA TRP A 105 -11.47 2.21 18.03
C TRP A 105 -10.95 3.10 19.16
N VAL A 106 -11.37 4.36 19.23
CA VAL A 106 -10.92 5.27 20.30
C VAL A 106 -11.33 4.76 21.68
N ASP A 107 -12.58 4.31 21.86
CA ASP A 107 -13.09 3.82 23.13
C ASP A 107 -12.29 2.61 23.63
N ILE A 108 -11.99 1.65 22.73
CA ILE A 108 -11.20 0.46 23.08
C ILE A 108 -9.75 0.83 23.39
N LEU A 109 -9.12 1.70 22.59
CA LEU A 109 -7.75 2.14 22.83
C LEU A 109 -7.63 2.89 24.17
N GLU A 110 -8.62 3.72 24.52
CA GLU A 110 -8.68 4.41 25.81
C GLU A 110 -8.95 3.44 26.97
N ALA A 111 -9.78 2.42 26.79
CA ALA A 111 -10.02 1.37 27.79
C ALA A 111 -8.73 0.57 28.08
N PHE A 112 -8.00 0.14 27.06
CA PHE A 112 -6.71 -0.55 27.22
C PHE A 112 -5.66 0.31 27.90
N LYS A 113 -5.64 1.61 27.59
CA LYS A 113 -4.79 2.59 28.29
C LYS A 113 -5.16 2.71 29.77
N ALA A 114 -6.45 2.64 30.11
CA ALA A 114 -6.91 2.70 31.51
C ALA A 114 -6.58 1.41 32.29
N GLU A 115 -6.75 0.24 31.67
CA GLU A 115 -6.47 -1.07 32.27
C GLU A 115 -4.97 -1.32 32.49
N SER A 116 -4.15 -0.96 31.51
CA SER A 116 -2.69 -1.03 31.63
C SER A 116 -2.11 -0.03 32.66
N GLY A 117 -2.91 0.96 33.09
CA GLY A 117 -2.58 1.86 34.20
C GLY A 117 -2.76 1.27 35.60
N TYR A 118 -3.56 0.19 35.75
CA TYR A 118 -3.84 -0.44 37.05
C TYR A 118 -3.07 -1.75 37.29
N ASN A 119 -2.52 -2.37 36.25
CA ASN A 119 -2.03 -3.75 36.31
C ASN A 119 -0.52 -3.98 36.06
N SER A 120 0.36 -3.06 36.49
CA SER A 120 1.77 -3.42 36.75
C SER A 120 2.56 -2.34 37.47
N GLU A 121 2.61 -2.44 38.80
CA GLU A 121 3.89 -2.24 39.49
C GLU A 121 4.65 -3.57 39.49
N CYS A 122 5.61 -3.71 38.56
CA CYS A 122 6.86 -4.50 38.61
C CYS A 122 7.29 -4.83 37.17
N SER A 123 8.04 -3.98 36.48
CA SER A 123 9.49 -3.94 36.73
C SER A 123 10.11 -2.58 36.38
N LEU A 124 10.56 -1.91 37.46
CA LEU A 124 11.76 -1.07 37.54
C LEU A 124 11.83 0.27 36.77
N ARG A 125 11.44 1.34 37.50
CA ARG A 125 12.28 2.50 37.92
C ARG A 125 12.97 3.31 36.79
N ARG A 126 12.87 4.65 36.69
CA ARG A 126 13.14 5.66 37.73
C ARG A 126 12.86 7.09 37.23
N HIS A 127 12.41 7.98 38.13
CA HIS A 127 12.41 9.46 38.09
C HIS A 127 11.55 10.16 37.00
N GLY A 128 10.70 11.14 37.27
CA GLY A 128 10.39 11.88 38.49
C GLY A 128 9.77 13.23 38.08
N SER A 129 8.59 13.52 38.64
CA SER A 129 7.97 14.86 38.76
C SER A 129 7.45 15.52 37.47
N ALA A 130 6.39 16.33 37.41
CA ALA A 130 5.13 16.59 38.12
C ALA A 130 4.61 17.93 37.55
N VAL A 131 3.30 18.20 37.70
CA VAL A 131 2.59 19.49 37.51
C VAL A 131 1.99 19.69 36.09
N SER A 132 0.69 19.43 35.85
CA SER A 132 -0.53 20.24 36.19
C SER A 132 -0.72 21.44 35.25
N LEU A 133 -1.89 21.89 34.75
CA LEU A 133 -3.30 21.82 35.15
C LEU A 133 -4.19 22.38 33.98
N THR A 134 -5.48 22.00 33.96
CA THR A 134 -6.68 22.74 33.46
C THR A 134 -6.78 23.08 31.96
N SER A 135 -7.90 22.84 31.24
CA SER A 135 -9.24 23.38 31.53
C SER A 135 -10.32 22.82 30.59
N VAL A 136 -11.55 22.83 31.11
CA VAL A 136 -12.85 22.38 30.55
C VAL A 136 -13.48 23.47 29.66
N THR A 137 -14.15 23.08 28.56
CA THR A 137 -15.44 23.66 28.07
C THR A 137 -15.89 22.97 26.76
N LEU A 138 -17.04 22.28 26.77
CA LEU A 138 -17.69 21.73 25.57
C LEU A 138 -19.07 22.37 25.40
N SER A 139 -19.32 22.93 24.21
CA SER A 139 -20.56 23.62 23.83
C SER A 139 -21.51 22.69 23.08
N ALA A 140 -22.80 22.81 23.40
CA ALA A 140 -23.92 22.07 22.85
C ALA A 140 -24.44 22.68 21.53
N ALA A 141 -24.47 21.92 20.42
CA ALA A 141 -25.10 22.39 19.17
C ALA A 141 -25.73 21.31 18.25
N SER A 142 -25.88 20.05 18.66
CA SER A 142 -26.32 18.97 17.74
C SER A 142 -27.82 18.60 17.82
N ALA A 143 -28.67 19.44 18.42
CA ALA A 143 -30.04 19.06 18.79
C ALA A 143 -31.16 19.35 17.75
N SER A 144 -30.86 19.77 16.51
CA SER A 144 -31.91 20.29 15.61
C SER A 144 -32.60 19.25 14.71
N SER A 145 -31.97 18.12 14.39
CA SER A 145 -32.53 17.13 13.42
C SER A 145 -33.60 16.20 14.03
N TYR A 146 -33.52 15.95 15.34
CA TYR A 146 -34.39 14.98 16.04
C TYR A 146 -35.83 15.44 16.27
N LYS A 147 -36.14 16.74 16.09
CA LYS A 147 -37.48 17.28 16.43
C LYS A 147 -38.57 16.95 15.39
N LYS A 148 -38.23 16.67 14.12
CA LYS A 148 -39.21 16.42 13.04
C LYS A 148 -39.66 14.96 12.88
N CYS A 149 -38.92 13.99 13.41
CA CYS A 149 -39.28 12.57 13.33
C CYS A 149 -40.45 12.22 14.29
N ARG A 150 -40.65 13.02 15.33
CA ARG A 150 -41.69 12.80 16.35
C ARG A 150 -43.11 12.95 15.81
N ASP A 151 -43.33 13.82 14.82
CA ASP A 151 -44.66 14.21 14.36
C ASP A 151 -45.40 13.09 13.60
N LEU A 152 -44.74 12.43 12.64
CA LEU A 152 -45.33 11.29 11.92
C LEU A 152 -45.59 10.09 12.84
N LYS A 153 -44.68 9.83 13.78
CA LYS A 153 -44.83 8.73 14.74
C LYS A 153 -46.03 8.93 15.68
N LEU A 154 -46.26 10.17 16.11
CA LEU A 154 -47.44 10.52 16.91
C LEU A 154 -48.73 10.37 16.10
N LYS A 155 -48.74 10.78 14.83
CA LYS A 155 -49.93 10.66 13.96
C LYS A 155 -50.28 9.22 13.60
N LEU A 156 -49.28 8.36 13.43
CA LEU A 156 -49.50 6.92 13.25
C LEU A 156 -50.12 6.29 14.51
N ALA A 157 -49.64 6.64 15.71
CA ALA A 157 -50.21 6.15 16.96
C ALA A 157 -51.67 6.64 17.19
N GLU A 158 -51.98 7.88 16.82
CA GLU A 158 -53.35 8.40 16.82
C GLU A 158 -54.26 7.60 15.87
N MET A 159 -53.77 7.26 14.67
CA MET A 159 -54.51 6.43 13.72
C MET A 159 -54.72 4.99 14.18
N GLU A 160 -53.75 4.38 14.85
CA GLU A 160 -53.90 3.05 15.46
C GLU A 160 -55.02 3.07 16.50
N THR A 161 -55.10 4.13 17.30
CA THR A 161 -56.17 4.32 18.28
C THR A 161 -57.53 4.45 17.60
N TYR A 162 -57.63 5.22 16.50
CA TYR A 162 -58.88 5.34 15.75
C TYR A 162 -59.29 4.04 15.04
N ARG A 163 -58.33 3.26 14.55
CA ARG A 163 -58.59 1.92 13.98
C ARG A 163 -59.24 1.02 15.01
N ASP A 164 -58.70 0.97 16.22
CA ASP A 164 -59.22 0.09 17.27
C ASP A 164 -60.64 0.48 17.69
N ILE A 165 -60.92 1.79 17.74
CA ILE A 165 -62.29 2.32 17.96
C ILE A 165 -63.22 1.90 16.82
N LEU A 166 -62.79 2.02 15.56
CA LEU A 166 -63.60 1.62 14.39
C LEU A 166 -63.91 0.12 14.38
N CYS A 167 -62.95 -0.73 14.71
CA CYS A 167 -63.17 -2.17 14.82
C CYS A 167 -64.23 -2.49 15.87
N SER A 168 -64.15 -1.88 17.06
CA SER A 168 -65.15 -2.05 18.12
C SER A 168 -66.55 -1.56 17.72
N GLN A 169 -66.63 -0.42 17.04
CA GLN A 169 -67.89 0.13 16.52
C GLN A 169 -68.48 -0.77 15.43
N MET A 170 -67.65 -1.31 14.55
CA MET A 170 -68.05 -2.23 13.49
C MET A 170 -68.58 -3.55 14.05
N ASP A 171 -67.90 -4.13 15.05
CA ASP A 171 -68.37 -5.34 15.74
C ASP A 171 -69.72 -5.12 16.43
N THR A 172 -69.92 -3.94 17.01
CA THR A 172 -71.18 -3.56 17.67
C THR A 172 -72.32 -3.43 16.66
N LEU A 173 -72.07 -2.79 15.52
CA LEU A 173 -73.04 -2.70 14.42
C LEU A 173 -73.33 -4.08 13.80
N GLN A 174 -72.31 -4.93 13.62
CA GLN A 174 -72.47 -6.29 13.09
C GLN A 174 -73.38 -7.13 14.01
N ARG A 175 -73.14 -7.13 15.33
CA ARG A 175 -74.00 -7.82 16.30
C ARG A 175 -75.45 -7.33 16.26
N TYR A 176 -75.67 -6.04 16.00
CA TYR A 176 -77.01 -5.49 15.83
C TYR A 176 -77.68 -6.04 14.56
N PHE A 177 -76.97 -6.05 13.42
CA PHE A 177 -77.50 -6.59 12.17
C PHE A 177 -77.77 -8.09 12.24
N ASP A 178 -76.88 -8.87 12.87
CA ASP A 178 -77.06 -10.31 13.07
C ASP A 178 -78.31 -10.59 13.93
N SER A 179 -78.52 -9.80 14.99
CA SER A 179 -79.72 -9.88 15.85
C SER A 179 -81.01 -9.50 15.10
N CYS A 180 -80.95 -8.52 14.20
CA CYS A 180 -82.09 -8.17 13.33
C CYS A 180 -82.39 -9.27 12.31
N ALA A 181 -81.37 -9.85 11.68
CA ALA A 181 -81.51 -10.94 10.71
C ALA A 181 -82.09 -12.20 11.37
N ASP A 182 -81.66 -12.54 12.57
CA ASP A 182 -82.22 -13.66 13.36
C ASP A 182 -83.70 -13.45 13.73
N ARG A 183 -84.12 -12.19 13.93
CA ARG A 183 -85.54 -11.86 14.18
C ARG A 183 -86.39 -12.01 12.94
N ASP A 184 -85.93 -11.60 11.76
CA ASP A 184 -86.66 -11.80 10.50
C ASP A 184 -86.74 -13.29 10.11
N LEU A 185 -85.69 -14.07 10.37
CA LEU A 185 -85.68 -15.53 10.19
C LEU A 185 -86.65 -16.25 11.14
N LYS A 186 -86.80 -15.77 12.39
CA LYS A 186 -87.79 -16.30 13.35
C LYS A 186 -89.22 -15.84 13.05
N LYS A 187 -89.41 -14.64 12.49
CA LYS A 187 -90.72 -14.12 12.08
C LYS A 187 -91.32 -14.89 10.89
N GLN A 188 -90.48 -15.55 10.09
CA GLN A 188 -90.91 -16.45 9.01
C GLN A 188 -91.35 -17.84 9.48
N LYS A 189 -91.28 -18.17 10.79
CA LYS A 189 -91.56 -19.53 11.30
C LYS A 189 -92.70 -19.69 12.31
N LEU A 190 -93.34 -18.63 12.81
CA LEU A 190 -94.48 -18.74 13.74
C LEU A 190 -95.45 -17.57 13.59
N ASP A 191 -96.51 -17.74 12.78
CA ASP A 191 -97.85 -17.28 13.14
C ASP A 191 -98.38 -18.34 14.12
N ASP A 192 -98.31 -18.05 15.41
CA ASP A 192 -99.40 -18.26 16.37
C ASP A 192 -98.91 -18.10 17.82
N GLU A 193 -99.69 -17.32 18.55
CA GLU A 193 -99.78 -17.13 20.00
C GLU A 193 -98.75 -16.25 20.72
N ALA A 194 -99.31 -15.21 21.33
CA ALA A 194 -98.69 -14.19 22.15
C ALA A 194 -98.40 -14.71 23.56
N GLU A 195 -97.21 -14.42 24.07
CA GLU A 195 -96.99 -13.50 25.20
C GLU A 195 -95.58 -13.69 25.80
N ASN A 196 -94.97 -12.56 26.11
CA ASN A 196 -94.02 -12.39 27.22
C ASN A 196 -92.65 -13.10 27.14
N ILE A 197 -91.67 -12.46 26.47
CA ILE A 197 -90.28 -12.46 26.95
C ILE A 197 -89.73 -11.03 26.89
N ASN A 198 -89.75 -10.41 28.07
CA ASN A 198 -89.00 -9.22 28.44
C ASN A 198 -87.49 -9.52 28.44
N GLY A 199 -86.91 -9.77 27.26
CA GLY A 199 -85.47 -9.88 27.05
C GLY A 199 -84.92 -8.52 26.66
N LYS A 200 -84.44 -7.74 27.64
CA LYS A 200 -83.63 -6.54 27.42
C LYS A 200 -82.37 -6.92 26.60
N VAL A 201 -82.48 -6.94 25.28
CA VAL A 201 -81.34 -6.56 24.45
C VAL A 201 -81.21 -5.06 24.68
N ALA A 202 -80.16 -4.63 25.39
CA ALA A 202 -79.88 -3.22 25.59
C ALA A 202 -80.08 -2.53 24.23
N ALA A 203 -80.99 -1.55 24.16
CA ALA A 203 -81.26 -0.84 22.92
C ALA A 203 -79.94 -0.17 22.52
N VAL A 204 -79.17 -0.84 21.66
CA VAL A 204 -77.97 -0.29 21.05
C VAL A 204 -78.48 0.94 20.32
N ASP A 205 -78.02 2.13 20.73
CA ASP A 205 -78.34 3.39 20.05
C ASP A 205 -77.65 3.36 18.69
N PHE A 206 -78.25 2.63 17.74
CA PHE A 206 -77.72 2.41 16.39
C PHE A 206 -77.46 3.74 15.70
N LYS A 207 -78.29 4.74 15.96
CA LYS A 207 -78.12 6.09 15.42
C LYS A 207 -76.91 6.76 16.04
N GLY A 208 -76.71 6.63 17.35
CA GLY A 208 -75.50 7.04 18.05
C GLY A 208 -74.25 6.37 17.48
N GLU A 209 -74.25 5.04 17.33
CA GLU A 209 -73.08 4.29 16.88
C GLU A 209 -72.75 4.45 15.40
N ALA A 210 -73.76 4.64 14.54
CA ALA A 210 -73.53 5.02 13.15
C ALA A 210 -72.94 6.42 13.02
N MET A 211 -73.34 7.36 13.90
CA MET A 211 -72.81 8.72 13.93
C MET A 211 -71.38 8.77 14.46
N THR A 212 -71.06 8.01 15.50
CA THR A 212 -69.69 7.87 16.03
C THR A 212 -68.79 7.16 15.03
N PHE A 213 -69.23 6.07 14.38
CA PHE A 213 -68.49 5.42 13.29
C PHE A 213 -68.18 6.39 12.14
N LYS A 214 -69.17 7.17 11.71
CA LYS A 214 -68.97 8.21 10.69
C LYS A 214 -67.96 9.26 11.13
N ALA A 215 -68.00 9.71 12.38
CA ALA A 215 -67.04 10.68 12.92
C ALA A 215 -65.62 10.10 13.00
N THR A 216 -65.46 8.88 13.55
CA THR A 216 -64.15 8.21 13.68
C THR A 216 -63.55 7.90 12.31
N SER A 217 -64.37 7.43 11.35
CA SER A 217 -63.90 7.15 9.98
C SER A 217 -63.42 8.41 9.26
N GLY A 218 -64.12 9.55 9.45
CA GLY A 218 -63.66 10.86 8.97
C GLY A 218 -62.35 11.33 9.62
N ALA A 219 -62.14 11.05 10.91
CA ALA A 219 -60.88 11.35 11.59
C ALA A 219 -59.71 10.50 11.05
N VAL A 220 -59.93 9.21 10.78
CA VAL A 220 -58.92 8.32 10.16
C VAL A 220 -58.54 8.79 8.75
N LEU A 221 -59.52 9.11 7.91
CA LEU A 221 -59.26 9.62 6.56
C LEU A 221 -58.47 10.93 6.58
N THR A 222 -58.79 11.82 7.53
CA THR A 222 -58.05 13.07 7.73
C THR A 222 -56.62 12.81 8.20
N GLY A 223 -56.42 11.89 9.15
CA GLY A 223 -55.10 11.49 9.64
C GLY A 223 -54.23 10.83 8.56
N LEU A 224 -54.83 9.99 7.72
CA LEU A 224 -54.17 9.38 6.56
C LEU A 224 -53.69 10.44 5.57
N ALA A 225 -54.53 11.43 5.25
CA ALA A 225 -54.16 12.53 4.36
C ALA A 225 -52.96 13.33 4.91
N GLN A 226 -52.95 13.62 6.22
CA GLN A 226 -51.83 14.30 6.88
C GLN A 226 -50.54 13.47 6.89
N CYS A 227 -50.64 12.15 7.10
CA CYS A 227 -49.49 11.24 7.04
C CYS A 227 -48.88 11.18 5.63
N ILE A 228 -49.73 11.09 4.60
CA ILE A 228 -49.29 11.11 3.20
C ILE A 228 -48.56 12.43 2.90
N GLU A 229 -49.12 13.57 3.30
CA GLU A 229 -48.48 14.87 3.11
C GLU A 229 -47.11 14.97 3.81
N ALA A 230 -47.00 14.45 5.03
CA ALA A 230 -45.75 14.43 5.79
C ALA A 230 -44.69 13.52 5.14
N ILE A 231 -45.09 12.37 4.60
CA ILE A 231 -44.21 11.44 3.87
C ILE A 231 -43.73 12.09 2.56
N THR A 232 -44.63 12.69 1.78
CA THR A 232 -44.29 13.36 0.52
C THR A 232 -43.32 14.52 0.74
N LYS A 233 -43.54 15.38 1.75
CA LYS A 233 -42.61 16.45 2.12
C LYS A 233 -41.23 15.91 2.53
N ARG A 234 -41.18 14.76 3.20
CA ARG A 234 -39.92 14.10 3.59
C ARG A 234 -39.20 13.54 2.37
N GLU A 235 -39.91 12.88 1.47
CA GLU A 235 -39.36 12.37 0.21
C GLU A 235 -38.74 13.49 -0.64
N GLU A 236 -39.43 14.61 -0.79
CA GLU A 236 -38.90 15.79 -1.50
C GLU A 236 -37.63 16.35 -0.84
N MET A 237 -37.59 16.39 0.49
CA MET A 237 -36.39 16.82 1.22
C MET A 237 -35.20 15.89 0.97
N TRP A 238 -35.43 14.57 0.99
CA TRP A 238 -34.40 13.57 0.72
C TRP A 238 -33.94 13.60 -0.73
N LYS A 239 -34.84 13.75 -1.70
CA LYS A 239 -34.51 13.98 -3.11
C LYS A 239 -33.59 15.20 -3.27
N ARG A 240 -33.92 16.32 -2.63
CA ARG A 240 -33.06 17.54 -2.67
C ARG A 240 -31.69 17.33 -2.01
N LYS A 241 -31.60 16.54 -0.93
CA LYS A 241 -30.33 16.22 -0.28
C LYS A 241 -29.47 15.29 -1.14
N LEU A 242 -30.08 14.26 -1.73
CA LEU A 242 -29.42 13.32 -2.62
C LEU A 242 -28.86 14.03 -3.85
N GLU A 243 -29.65 14.93 -4.46
CA GLU A 243 -29.21 15.75 -5.59
C GLU A 243 -28.00 16.63 -5.22
N LYS A 244 -28.02 17.25 -4.04
CA LYS A 244 -26.88 18.05 -3.55
C LYS A 244 -25.62 17.21 -3.33
N GLU A 245 -25.75 16.01 -2.78
CA GLU A 245 -24.62 15.10 -2.60
C GLU A 245 -24.12 14.54 -3.93
N HIS A 246 -25.01 14.22 -4.87
CA HIS A 246 -24.63 13.83 -6.23
C HIS A 246 -23.84 14.93 -6.95
N GLN A 247 -24.31 16.18 -6.87
CA GLN A 247 -23.57 17.34 -7.39
C GLN A 247 -22.27 17.63 -6.63
N ARG A 248 -22.17 17.25 -5.35
CA ARG A 248 -20.94 17.35 -4.57
C ARG A 248 -19.94 16.28 -5.01
N LEU A 249 -20.39 15.05 -5.25
CA LEU A 249 -19.59 13.95 -5.77
C LEU A 249 -19.05 14.26 -7.16
N LEU A 250 -19.88 14.75 -8.08
CA LEU A 250 -19.44 15.15 -9.42
C LEU A 250 -18.37 16.26 -9.35
N ARG A 251 -18.58 17.27 -8.50
CA ARG A 251 -17.57 18.33 -8.28
C ARG A 251 -16.30 17.80 -7.64
N LEU A 252 -16.39 16.87 -6.70
CA LEU A 252 -15.23 16.22 -6.07
C LEU A 252 -14.48 15.35 -7.07
N GLU A 253 -15.18 14.60 -7.92
CA GLU A 253 -14.62 13.77 -8.97
C GLU A 253 -13.89 14.62 -10.01
N GLU A 254 -14.51 15.72 -10.47
CA GLU A 254 -13.89 16.71 -11.35
C GLU A 254 -12.66 17.36 -10.68
N THR A 255 -12.77 17.69 -9.39
CA THR A 255 -11.63 18.22 -8.61
C THR A 255 -10.52 17.18 -8.45
N CYS A 256 -10.85 15.91 -8.23
CA CYS A 256 -9.89 14.80 -8.14
C CYS A 256 -9.19 14.53 -9.47
N LEU A 257 -9.92 14.62 -10.59
CA LEU A 257 -9.33 14.53 -11.94
C LEU A 257 -8.40 15.70 -12.21
N LEU A 258 -8.81 16.93 -11.89
CA LEU A 258 -7.95 18.13 -11.99
C LEU A 258 -6.75 18.10 -11.03
N LEU A 259 -6.90 17.53 -9.84
CA LEU A 259 -5.81 17.32 -8.87
C LEU A 259 -4.88 16.18 -9.29
N ARG A 260 -5.38 15.14 -9.96
CA ARG A 260 -4.56 14.08 -10.56
C ARG A 260 -3.69 14.65 -11.69
N ASP A 261 -4.23 15.56 -12.49
CA ASP A 261 -3.49 16.27 -13.54
C ASP A 261 -2.52 17.31 -12.95
N ARG A 262 -2.87 17.96 -11.82
CA ARG A 262 -1.99 18.90 -11.09
C ARG A 262 -0.95 18.24 -10.18
N LYS A 263 -1.11 16.97 -9.79
CA LYS A 263 -0.13 16.20 -9.01
C LYS A 263 1.18 15.96 -9.77
N SER A 264 1.23 16.28 -11.06
CA SER A 264 2.46 16.37 -11.83
C SER A 264 3.37 17.54 -11.39
N THR A 265 2.87 18.61 -10.75
CA THR A 265 3.65 19.87 -10.74
C THR A 265 3.48 20.87 -9.60
N LYS A 266 2.77 20.61 -8.49
CA LYS A 266 2.71 21.60 -7.39
C LYS A 266 3.14 21.10 -6.02
N VAL A 267 4.31 21.63 -5.66
CA VAL A 267 5.11 21.44 -4.46
C VAL A 267 4.61 22.40 -3.38
N GLY A 268 4.16 21.87 -2.25
CA GLY A 268 3.69 22.64 -1.08
C GLY A 268 4.85 23.24 -0.25
N PRO A 269 4.55 24.08 0.76
CA PRO A 269 5.56 24.83 1.52
C PRO A 269 6.54 23.96 2.32
N ASP A 270 6.19 22.70 2.64
CA ASP A 270 7.05 21.76 3.37
C ASP A 270 7.77 20.74 2.45
N GLN A 271 7.81 21.00 1.14
CA GLN A 271 8.37 20.09 0.13
C GLN A 271 9.74 20.56 -0.37
N GLU A 272 10.62 20.96 0.55
CA GLU A 272 12.02 21.20 0.19
C GLU A 272 12.72 19.86 -0.10
N GLU A 273 13.24 19.75 -1.32
CA GLU A 273 14.03 18.61 -1.77
C GLU A 273 15.51 18.81 -1.47
N GLY A 274 16.22 17.71 -1.28
CA GLY A 274 17.65 17.77 -1.05
C GLY A 274 17.98 18.18 0.39
N PRO A 275 19.13 18.83 0.63
CA PRO A 275 19.71 19.00 1.98
C PRO A 275 18.88 19.87 2.92
N HIS A 276 17.86 20.56 2.40
CA HIS A 276 16.95 21.40 3.18
C HIS A 276 15.63 20.70 3.51
N SER A 277 15.48 19.43 3.13
CA SER A 277 14.29 18.66 3.47
C SER A 277 14.09 18.60 4.99
N THR A 278 12.88 18.92 5.44
CA THR A 278 12.50 18.95 6.87
C THR A 278 12.10 17.59 7.42
N LEU A 279 12.19 16.53 6.61
CA LEU A 279 11.83 15.17 7.00
C LEU A 279 12.85 14.61 8.00
N GLY A 280 12.36 13.94 9.03
CA GLY A 280 13.21 13.10 9.88
C GLY A 280 13.73 11.87 9.11
N ASP A 281 14.83 11.28 9.58
CA ASP A 281 15.49 10.14 8.92
C ASP A 281 14.56 8.93 8.69
N GLU A 282 13.67 8.63 9.63
CA GLU A 282 12.69 7.54 9.51
C GLU A 282 11.63 7.85 8.44
N GLU A 283 11.08 9.08 8.41
CA GLU A 283 10.11 9.49 7.40
C GLU A 283 10.73 9.54 6.00
N PHE A 284 12.01 9.93 5.92
CA PHE A 284 12.79 9.88 4.70
C PHE A 284 12.91 8.43 4.19
N TYR A 285 13.27 7.50 5.07
CA TYR A 285 13.44 6.10 4.74
C TYR A 285 12.14 5.48 4.23
N ASP A 286 11.05 5.67 4.96
CA ASP A 286 9.71 5.20 4.58
C ASP A 286 9.32 5.73 3.20
N ALA A 287 9.59 7.01 2.93
CA ALA A 287 9.22 7.61 1.66
C ALA A 287 10.06 7.10 0.47
N VAL A 288 11.36 6.88 0.67
CA VAL A 288 12.23 6.24 -0.34
C VAL A 288 11.77 4.82 -0.62
N GLU A 289 11.55 4.03 0.44
CA GLU A 289 11.07 2.65 0.32
C GLU A 289 9.76 2.60 -0.46
N THR A 290 8.79 3.45 -0.11
CA THR A 290 7.50 3.43 -0.78
C THR A 290 7.56 3.97 -2.22
N GLY A 291 8.50 4.88 -2.52
CA GLY A 291 8.75 5.34 -3.89
C GLY A 291 9.23 4.19 -4.79
N LEU A 292 10.00 3.26 -4.23
CA LEU A 292 10.50 2.09 -4.93
C LEU A 292 9.45 0.98 -5.05
N GLU A 293 8.62 0.75 -4.03
CA GLU A 293 7.45 -0.16 -4.15
C GLU A 293 6.55 0.26 -5.33
N ARG A 294 6.29 1.57 -5.48
CA ARG A 294 5.52 2.11 -6.62
C ARG A 294 6.19 1.82 -7.97
N ILE A 295 7.51 1.93 -8.04
CA ILE A 295 8.27 1.62 -9.26
C ILE A 295 8.07 0.16 -9.66
N GLU A 296 8.04 -0.75 -8.68
CA GLU A 296 7.82 -2.17 -8.90
C GLU A 296 6.40 -2.48 -9.36
N GLU A 297 5.39 -1.89 -8.71
CA GLU A 297 3.99 -2.02 -9.12
C GLU A 297 3.76 -1.54 -10.55
N GLU A 298 4.38 -0.42 -10.93
CA GLU A 298 4.33 0.11 -12.29
C GLU A 298 5.00 -0.84 -13.30
N VAL A 299 6.13 -1.46 -12.93
CA VAL A 299 6.80 -2.46 -13.78
C VAL A 299 5.92 -3.68 -13.98
N ALA A 300 5.30 -4.21 -12.91
CA ALA A 300 4.39 -5.34 -13.00
C ALA A 300 3.18 -5.04 -13.91
N LEU A 301 2.62 -3.83 -13.82
CA LEU A 301 1.53 -3.39 -14.69
C LEU A 301 1.99 -3.24 -16.16
N ARG A 302 3.22 -2.76 -16.38
CA ARG A 302 3.80 -2.61 -17.72
C ARG A 302 4.08 -3.96 -18.39
N GLU A 303 4.53 -4.96 -17.63
CA GLU A 303 4.75 -6.32 -18.14
C GLU A 303 3.47 -6.93 -18.74
N LEU A 304 2.28 -6.53 -18.24
CA LEU A 304 0.97 -6.97 -18.77
C LEU A 304 0.58 -6.30 -20.10
N LEU A 305 1.10 -5.10 -20.41
CA LEU A 305 0.64 -4.25 -21.52
C LEU A 305 1.59 -4.22 -22.72
N ARG A 306 2.45 -5.24 -22.85
CA ARG A 306 3.63 -5.29 -23.72
C ARG A 306 3.40 -4.68 -25.13
N GLN A 307 3.89 -3.45 -25.33
CA GLN A 307 4.13 -2.83 -26.64
C GLN A 307 5.54 -2.25 -26.67
N SER A 308 6.34 -2.69 -27.63
CA SER A 308 7.71 -2.22 -27.83
C SER A 308 7.73 -1.23 -28.99
N SER A 309 8.03 0.04 -28.71
CA SER A 309 8.61 0.94 -29.71
C SER A 309 10.05 1.25 -29.30
N MET A 310 10.97 1.14 -30.25
CA MET A 310 12.38 1.49 -30.08
C MET A 310 12.81 2.31 -31.29
N THR A 311 13.62 3.31 -31.02
CA THR A 311 14.31 4.12 -32.01
C THR A 311 15.59 3.39 -32.43
N GLU A 312 15.89 3.36 -33.73
CA GLU A 312 17.13 2.76 -34.23
C GLU A 312 18.37 3.51 -33.72
N PRO A 313 19.45 2.79 -33.36
CA PRO A 313 20.70 3.43 -32.97
C PRO A 313 21.33 4.19 -34.16
N PRO A 314 22.04 5.30 -33.91
CA PRO A 314 22.74 6.02 -34.97
C PRO A 314 23.82 5.15 -35.65
N PRO A 315 24.12 5.39 -36.94
CA PRO A 315 25.15 4.64 -37.68
C PRO A 315 26.56 4.87 -37.11
N SER A 316 27.41 3.84 -37.18
CA SER A 316 28.78 3.86 -36.65
C SER A 316 29.70 4.81 -37.44
N LEU A 317 30.53 5.59 -36.74
CA LEU A 317 31.52 6.49 -37.31
C LEU A 317 32.94 5.99 -37.02
N ASP A 318 33.63 5.48 -38.05
CA ASP A 318 35.08 5.23 -38.11
C ASP A 318 35.72 4.34 -37.01
N SER A 319 37.04 4.12 -37.09
CA SER A 319 37.80 3.28 -36.15
C SER A 319 37.74 3.84 -34.72
N ALA A 320 37.38 3.00 -33.74
CA ALA A 320 37.30 3.41 -32.33
C ALA A 320 38.57 4.11 -31.81
N THR A 321 39.74 3.73 -32.34
CA THR A 321 41.06 4.28 -31.96
C THR A 321 41.26 5.75 -32.33
N SER A 322 40.49 6.29 -33.27
CA SER A 322 40.52 7.72 -33.64
C SER A 322 39.56 8.58 -32.82
N HIS A 323 38.72 7.98 -31.97
CA HIS A 323 37.73 8.71 -31.20
C HIS A 323 38.37 9.48 -30.03
N PRO A 324 37.96 10.72 -29.72
CA PRO A 324 38.54 11.52 -28.62
C PRO A 324 38.52 10.84 -27.25
N LEU A 325 37.49 10.02 -26.99
CA LEU A 325 37.36 9.27 -25.73
C LEU A 325 38.21 7.99 -25.66
N TRP A 326 38.84 7.55 -26.75
CA TRP A 326 39.52 6.25 -26.81
C TRP A 326 40.57 6.08 -25.72
N SER A 327 41.46 7.07 -25.53
CA SER A 327 42.53 7.00 -24.53
C SER A 327 41.99 6.83 -23.10
N GLU A 328 40.84 7.42 -22.81
CA GLU A 328 40.15 7.26 -21.52
C GLU A 328 39.51 5.88 -21.42
N ILE A 329 38.75 5.47 -22.45
CA ILE A 329 38.06 4.18 -22.51
C ILE A 329 39.05 3.03 -22.32
N GLU A 330 40.15 3.04 -23.07
CA GLU A 330 41.16 1.99 -23.01
C GLU A 330 41.80 1.90 -21.62
N ARG A 331 42.21 3.04 -21.06
CA ARG A 331 42.85 3.11 -19.75
C ARG A 331 41.92 2.65 -18.63
N VAL A 332 40.71 3.23 -18.56
CA VAL A 332 39.73 2.92 -17.51
C VAL A 332 39.25 1.47 -17.64
N THR A 333 39.04 0.96 -18.86
CA THR A 333 38.66 -0.44 -19.06
C THR A 333 39.72 -1.39 -18.49
N LYS A 334 41.00 -1.16 -18.82
CA LYS A 334 42.11 -1.98 -18.30
C LYS A 334 42.20 -1.92 -16.76
N GLU A 335 42.06 -0.74 -16.18
CA GLU A 335 42.06 -0.54 -14.72
C GLU A 335 40.89 -1.29 -14.06
N GLN A 336 39.66 -1.10 -14.53
CA GLN A 336 38.46 -1.69 -13.93
C GLN A 336 38.43 -3.21 -14.05
N VAL A 337 38.87 -3.74 -15.18
CA VAL A 337 39.05 -5.19 -15.36
C VAL A 337 40.11 -5.73 -14.39
N HIS A 338 41.25 -5.05 -14.26
CA HIS A 338 42.31 -5.46 -13.34
C HIS A 338 41.77 -5.51 -11.90
N TYR A 339 41.14 -4.44 -11.41
CA TYR A 339 40.57 -4.41 -10.05
C TYR A 339 39.43 -5.40 -9.85
N ALA A 340 38.62 -5.68 -10.88
CA ALA A 340 37.59 -6.72 -10.81
C ALA A 340 38.23 -8.11 -10.63
N SER A 341 39.32 -8.40 -11.33
CA SER A 341 40.03 -9.69 -11.25
C SER A 341 40.70 -9.94 -9.89
N LEU A 342 41.02 -8.89 -9.13
CA LEU A 342 41.58 -9.03 -7.79
C LEU A 342 40.53 -9.59 -6.82
N GLY A 343 40.93 -10.45 -5.88
CA GLY A 343 40.03 -10.91 -4.83
C GLY A 343 39.59 -9.78 -3.87
N VAL A 344 38.76 -10.12 -2.88
CA VAL A 344 38.29 -9.17 -1.87
C VAL A 344 39.41 -8.83 -0.86
N GLY A 345 40.44 -9.67 -0.69
CA GLY A 345 41.68 -9.36 0.04
C GLY A 345 41.51 -8.84 1.48
N GLU A 346 42.58 -8.30 2.07
CA GLU A 346 42.55 -7.67 3.41
C GLU A 346 42.12 -6.19 3.39
N GLY A 347 41.61 -5.70 2.25
CA GLY A 347 41.44 -4.28 1.93
C GLY A 347 40.24 -3.55 2.55
N GLY A 348 39.80 -3.95 3.75
CA GLY A 348 38.70 -3.27 4.47
C GLY A 348 37.31 -3.47 3.87
N TRP A 349 37.12 -4.50 3.04
CA TRP A 349 35.82 -4.87 2.51
C TRP A 349 34.93 -5.52 3.58
N GLN A 350 33.69 -5.07 3.66
CA GLN A 350 32.67 -5.55 4.59
C GLN A 350 31.60 -6.31 3.82
N LEU A 351 31.37 -7.58 4.18
CA LEU A 351 30.24 -8.35 3.67
C LEU A 351 28.94 -7.77 4.26
N PHE A 352 28.00 -7.36 3.40
CA PHE A 352 26.72 -6.79 3.84
C PHE A 352 25.50 -7.58 3.38
N ALA A 353 25.64 -8.46 2.38
CA ALA A 353 24.61 -9.38 1.93
C ALA A 353 25.23 -10.68 1.40
N GLU A 354 24.60 -11.81 1.73
CA GLU A 354 24.96 -13.14 1.25
C GLU A 354 23.67 -13.94 1.03
N GLU A 355 23.50 -14.49 -0.18
CA GLU A 355 22.36 -15.33 -0.55
C GLU A 355 22.83 -16.43 -1.51
N GLY A 356 22.91 -17.67 -1.02
CA GLY A 356 23.41 -18.80 -1.80
C GLY A 356 24.82 -18.55 -2.35
N ASP A 357 24.97 -18.62 -3.67
CA ASP A 357 26.24 -18.39 -4.37
C ASP A 357 26.54 -16.90 -4.62
N MET A 358 25.75 -15.98 -4.07
CA MET A 358 25.93 -14.53 -4.22
C MET A 358 26.46 -13.92 -2.93
N LYS A 359 27.57 -13.18 -3.02
CA LYS A 359 28.18 -12.45 -1.89
C LYS A 359 28.42 -11.00 -2.28
N MET A 360 28.05 -10.06 -1.43
CA MET A 360 28.20 -8.63 -1.68
C MET A 360 28.99 -7.93 -0.59
N TYR A 361 30.00 -7.21 -1.04
CA TYR A 361 30.95 -6.50 -0.22
C TYR A 361 30.87 -5.02 -0.52
N ARG A 362 31.11 -4.20 0.50
CA ARG A 362 31.24 -2.75 0.40
C ARG A 362 32.48 -2.27 1.12
N ARG A 363 32.98 -1.12 0.74
CA ARG A 363 33.93 -0.34 1.54
C ARG A 363 33.31 1.02 1.82
N GLU A 364 33.28 1.44 3.08
CA GLU A 364 32.71 2.74 3.43
C GLU A 364 33.68 3.85 3.02
N GLU A 365 33.21 4.76 2.17
CA GLU A 365 34.02 5.84 1.61
C GLU A 365 33.14 7.06 1.35
N GLU A 366 33.59 8.23 1.79
CA GLU A 366 32.86 9.50 1.64
C GLU A 366 33.75 10.54 0.97
N LEU A 367 33.21 11.20 -0.06
CA LEU A 367 33.88 12.26 -0.79
C LEU A 367 33.05 13.53 -0.69
N ASN A 368 33.61 14.56 -0.04
CA ASN A 368 32.93 15.84 0.19
C ASN A 368 31.58 15.69 0.91
N GLY A 369 31.50 14.76 1.87
CA GLY A 369 30.27 14.45 2.62
C GLY A 369 29.22 13.67 1.81
N LEU A 370 29.55 13.22 0.60
CA LEU A 370 28.71 12.32 -0.19
C LEU A 370 29.25 10.89 -0.07
N VAL A 371 28.36 9.96 0.22
CA VAL A 371 28.67 8.53 0.25
C VAL A 371 28.99 8.05 -1.17
N ILE A 372 30.17 7.48 -1.35
CA ILE A 372 30.67 6.92 -2.62
C ILE A 372 31.14 5.47 -2.45
N ASP A 373 30.63 4.78 -1.42
CA ASP A 373 31.00 3.43 -1.00
C ASP A 373 31.26 2.50 -2.21
N PRO A 374 32.51 2.07 -2.46
CA PRO A 374 32.78 1.06 -3.48
C PRO A 374 32.10 -0.26 -3.15
N LEU A 375 31.41 -0.82 -4.14
CA LEU A 375 30.68 -2.08 -4.05
C LEU A 375 31.34 -3.13 -4.93
N LYS A 376 31.37 -4.37 -4.41
CA LYS A 376 31.85 -5.55 -5.14
C LYS A 376 30.96 -6.73 -4.82
N ALA A 377 30.35 -7.33 -5.84
CA ALA A 377 29.55 -8.54 -5.72
C ALA A 377 30.22 -9.68 -6.47
N CYS A 378 30.27 -10.85 -5.85
CA CYS A 378 30.73 -12.10 -6.45
C CYS A 378 29.53 -13.03 -6.56
N HIS A 379 29.30 -13.61 -7.73
CA HIS A 379 28.19 -14.54 -7.95
C HIS A 379 28.58 -15.67 -8.90
N ILE A 380 28.06 -16.88 -8.67
CA ILE A 380 28.26 -18.03 -9.55
C ILE A 380 26.92 -18.40 -10.17
N VAL A 381 26.88 -18.47 -11.51
CA VAL A 381 25.67 -18.75 -12.28
C VAL A 381 25.92 -19.89 -13.25
N LYS A 382 25.12 -20.95 -13.18
CA LYS A 382 25.21 -22.12 -14.06
C LYS A 382 24.39 -21.91 -15.33
N GLY A 383 24.76 -22.60 -16.41
CA GLY A 383 23.95 -22.64 -17.64
C GLY A 383 24.18 -21.53 -18.65
N VAL A 384 25.11 -20.61 -18.39
CA VAL A 384 25.30 -19.36 -19.13
C VAL A 384 26.78 -19.01 -19.22
N THR A 385 27.20 -18.41 -20.34
CA THR A 385 28.59 -17.96 -20.52
C THR A 385 28.79 -16.51 -20.08
N GLY A 386 30.05 -16.11 -19.88
CA GLY A 386 30.40 -14.71 -19.62
C GLY A 386 30.07 -13.80 -20.80
N ARG A 387 30.17 -14.30 -22.03
CA ARG A 387 29.76 -13.58 -23.24
C ARG A 387 28.26 -13.31 -23.28
N GLU A 388 27.43 -14.30 -22.96
CA GLU A 388 25.96 -14.13 -22.86
C GLU A 388 25.61 -13.07 -21.82
N MET A 389 26.22 -13.15 -20.63
CA MET A 389 26.04 -12.14 -19.57
C MET A 389 26.40 -10.73 -20.05
N CYS A 390 27.58 -10.55 -20.62
CA CYS A 390 28.03 -9.25 -21.12
C CYS A 390 27.16 -8.73 -22.27
N HIS A 391 26.71 -9.62 -23.18
CA HIS A 391 25.82 -9.26 -24.28
C HIS A 391 24.50 -8.66 -23.79
N TYR A 392 23.81 -9.33 -22.85
CA TYR A 392 22.53 -8.86 -22.32
C TYR A 392 22.67 -7.62 -21.41
N PHE A 393 23.82 -7.44 -20.76
CA PHE A 393 24.10 -6.25 -19.96
C PHE A 393 24.39 -5.02 -20.83
N PHE A 394 25.20 -5.18 -21.87
CA PHE A 394 25.63 -4.11 -22.79
C PHE A 394 24.49 -3.65 -23.71
N SER A 395 23.72 -4.59 -24.25
CA SER A 395 22.76 -4.38 -25.33
C SER A 395 21.56 -3.49 -24.92
N PRO A 396 21.36 -2.32 -25.56
CA PRO A 396 20.26 -1.39 -25.25
C PRO A 396 18.86 -2.01 -25.33
N GLN A 397 18.64 -2.87 -26.33
CA GLN A 397 17.33 -3.45 -26.65
C GLN A 397 16.75 -4.32 -25.55
N TYR A 398 17.59 -4.89 -24.68
CA TYR A 398 17.16 -5.74 -23.57
C TYR A 398 17.10 -4.99 -22.24
N ARG A 399 17.60 -3.75 -22.17
CA ARG A 399 17.76 -3.05 -20.88
C ARG A 399 16.44 -2.92 -20.13
N LYS A 400 15.37 -2.52 -20.81
CA LYS A 400 14.05 -2.31 -20.20
C LYS A 400 13.39 -3.60 -19.69
N ASP A 401 13.89 -4.77 -20.07
CA ASP A 401 13.31 -6.04 -19.61
C ASP A 401 13.76 -6.36 -18.18
N TRP A 402 15.00 -6.01 -17.82
CA TRP A 402 15.59 -6.34 -16.53
C TRP A 402 15.84 -5.13 -15.61
N GLU A 403 16.06 -3.93 -16.17
CA GLU A 403 16.30 -2.70 -15.41
C GLU A 403 14.99 -2.02 -15.02
N THR A 404 14.69 -1.93 -13.73
CA THR A 404 13.42 -1.41 -13.19
C THR A 404 13.49 0.07 -12.85
N THR A 405 14.69 0.61 -12.62
CA THR A 405 14.89 1.99 -12.12
C THR A 405 14.95 3.02 -13.24
N LEU A 406 14.91 2.60 -14.50
CA LEU A 406 15.10 3.44 -15.67
C LEU A 406 13.76 4.04 -16.15
N GLU A 407 13.72 5.36 -16.27
CA GLU A 407 12.59 6.09 -16.86
C GLU A 407 12.79 6.28 -18.36
N GLN A 408 13.97 6.76 -18.75
CA GLN A 408 14.35 6.99 -20.15
C GLN A 408 15.79 6.54 -20.39
N MET A 409 16.04 5.91 -21.54
CA MET A 409 17.39 5.66 -22.06
C MET A 409 17.46 6.14 -23.50
N THR A 410 18.55 6.82 -23.81
CA THR A 410 18.94 7.22 -25.16
C THR A 410 20.38 6.79 -25.42
N VAL A 411 20.64 6.10 -26.53
CA VAL A 411 22.00 5.94 -27.06
C VAL A 411 22.34 7.24 -27.78
N VAL A 412 23.22 8.05 -27.19
CA VAL A 412 23.55 9.38 -27.73
C VAL A 412 24.59 9.30 -28.83
N GLU A 413 25.45 8.28 -28.80
CA GLU A 413 26.51 8.07 -29.78
C GLU A 413 26.87 6.58 -29.84
N LYS A 414 27.16 6.09 -31.06
CA LYS A 414 27.72 4.77 -31.32
C LYS A 414 29.14 4.94 -31.87
N ILE A 415 30.14 4.78 -31.00
CA ILE A 415 31.55 4.90 -31.37
C ILE A 415 31.98 3.67 -32.18
N SER A 416 31.58 2.47 -31.73
CA SER A 416 31.81 1.20 -32.42
C SER A 416 30.75 0.18 -31.99
N ASP A 417 30.76 -1.03 -32.55
CA ASP A 417 29.82 -2.09 -32.15
C ASP A 417 29.98 -2.54 -30.69
N ASN A 418 31.16 -2.33 -30.11
CA ASN A 418 31.47 -2.65 -28.73
C ASN A 418 31.54 -1.42 -27.80
N ILE A 419 31.30 -0.20 -28.31
CA ILE A 419 31.36 1.04 -27.53
C ILE A 419 30.17 1.94 -27.85
N LEU A 420 29.32 2.15 -26.84
CA LEU A 420 28.14 3.01 -26.92
C LEU A 420 28.19 4.09 -25.84
N VAL A 421 27.65 5.27 -26.14
CA VAL A 421 27.45 6.33 -25.15
C VAL A 421 25.97 6.43 -24.83
N PHE A 422 25.64 6.39 -23.53
CA PHE A 422 24.28 6.39 -23.02
C PHE A 422 23.99 7.66 -22.22
N LEU A 423 22.79 8.20 -22.43
CA LEU A 423 22.13 9.11 -21.49
C LEU A 423 20.93 8.37 -20.89
N GLN A 424 20.94 8.19 -19.56
CA GLN A 424 19.90 7.51 -18.82
C GLN A 424 19.28 8.46 -17.79
N VAL A 425 17.96 8.48 -17.72
CA VAL A 425 17.19 9.18 -16.69
C VAL A 425 16.55 8.11 -15.83
N HIS A 426 16.81 8.16 -14.52
CA HIS A 426 16.26 7.24 -13.55
C HIS A 426 14.93 7.76 -13.02
N LYS A 427 14.04 6.81 -12.70
CA LYS A 427 12.77 7.10 -12.06
C LYS A 427 13.01 7.88 -10.77
N ARG A 428 12.21 8.91 -10.57
CA ARG A 428 12.33 9.78 -9.40
C ARG A 428 11.86 9.08 -8.13
N VAL A 429 12.73 9.07 -7.12
CA VAL A 429 12.41 8.60 -5.76
C VAL A 429 12.46 9.80 -4.80
N TRP A 430 11.28 10.33 -4.45
CA TRP A 430 11.17 11.40 -3.45
C TRP A 430 11.66 10.90 -2.09
N PRO A 431 12.29 11.74 -1.24
CA PRO A 431 12.41 13.21 -1.30
C PRO A 431 13.62 13.73 -2.07
N THR A 432 14.28 12.85 -2.81
CA THR A 432 15.47 13.21 -3.55
C THR A 432 15.15 13.67 -4.97
N ALA A 433 15.99 14.56 -5.52
CA ALA A 433 15.85 15.04 -6.88
C ALA A 433 15.97 13.89 -7.90
N GLN A 434 15.40 14.04 -9.10
CA GLN A 434 15.56 13.03 -10.15
C GLN A 434 17.03 12.94 -10.61
N ARG A 435 17.49 11.74 -10.99
CA ARG A 435 18.88 11.50 -11.40
C ARG A 435 18.98 11.19 -12.88
N ASP A 436 20.03 11.71 -13.52
CA ASP A 436 20.47 11.27 -14.84
C ASP A 436 21.92 10.78 -14.78
N ALA A 437 22.31 9.96 -15.76
CA ALA A 437 23.66 9.44 -15.92
C ALA A 437 24.08 9.51 -17.39
N LEU A 438 25.23 10.11 -17.64
CA LEU A 438 25.87 10.17 -18.96
C LEU A 438 27.17 9.37 -18.87
N PHE A 439 27.28 8.28 -19.63
CA PHE A 439 28.42 7.38 -19.56
C PHE A 439 28.67 6.67 -20.88
N TRP A 440 29.92 6.34 -21.16
CA TRP A 440 30.25 5.36 -22.20
C TRP A 440 30.20 3.96 -21.59
N SER A 441 29.83 2.98 -22.41
CA SER A 441 29.81 1.56 -22.12
C SER A 441 30.69 0.86 -23.12
N HIS A 442 31.65 0.06 -22.67
CA HIS A 442 32.59 -0.66 -23.49
C HIS A 442 32.56 -2.15 -23.13
N THR A 443 32.29 -3.00 -24.12
CA THR A 443 32.46 -4.45 -23.98
C THR A 443 33.81 -4.90 -24.51
N THR A 444 34.52 -5.69 -23.71
CA THR A 444 35.84 -6.21 -24.03
C THR A 444 35.90 -7.71 -23.76
N HIS A 445 36.72 -8.38 -24.55
CA HIS A 445 37.03 -9.80 -24.43
C HIS A 445 38.51 -9.96 -24.14
N MET A 446 38.84 -10.89 -23.25
CA MET A 446 40.21 -11.19 -22.86
C MET A 446 40.38 -12.70 -22.85
N THR A 447 41.38 -13.15 -23.59
CA THR A 447 41.91 -14.50 -23.51
C THR A 447 43.40 -14.36 -23.23
N ASP A 448 43.95 -15.16 -22.31
CA ASP A 448 45.40 -15.31 -22.26
C ASP A 448 45.83 -16.19 -23.45
N PRO A 449 46.53 -15.66 -24.46
CA PRO A 449 46.93 -16.45 -25.62
C PRO A 449 47.95 -17.55 -25.29
N LYS A 450 48.53 -17.52 -24.07
CA LYS A 450 49.58 -18.43 -23.62
C LYS A 450 49.08 -19.48 -22.64
N ASP A 451 47.89 -19.30 -22.10
CA ASP A 451 47.24 -20.26 -21.19
C ASP A 451 46.03 -20.88 -21.90
N HIS A 452 46.21 -22.09 -22.44
CA HIS A 452 45.14 -22.83 -23.10
C HIS A 452 44.03 -23.23 -22.10
N ASP A 453 44.33 -23.24 -20.80
CA ASP A 453 43.37 -23.44 -19.71
C ASP A 453 42.87 -22.10 -19.13
N GLY A 454 43.30 -20.98 -19.73
CA GLY A 454 42.97 -19.62 -19.33
C GLY A 454 41.46 -19.39 -19.41
N HIS A 455 40.90 -18.76 -18.38
CA HIS A 455 39.48 -18.49 -18.33
C HIS A 455 39.07 -17.55 -19.48
N ASP A 456 38.04 -17.94 -20.24
CA ASP A 456 37.40 -17.05 -21.20
C ASP A 456 36.72 -15.91 -20.43
N ILE A 457 37.25 -14.69 -20.59
CA ILE A 457 36.85 -13.52 -19.82
C ILE A 457 36.18 -12.51 -20.72
N TRP A 458 34.96 -12.15 -20.35
CA TRP A 458 34.22 -11.03 -20.92
C TRP A 458 33.97 -9.98 -19.86
N ALA A 459 34.06 -8.71 -20.23
CA ALA A 459 33.70 -7.62 -19.34
C ALA A 459 32.93 -6.52 -20.06
N VAL A 460 32.09 -5.82 -19.30
CA VAL A 460 31.45 -4.57 -19.71
C VAL A 460 31.77 -3.51 -18.67
N VAL A 461 32.40 -2.43 -19.13
CA VAL A 461 32.75 -1.28 -18.29
C VAL A 461 31.90 -0.09 -18.69
N ASN A 462 31.19 0.47 -17.71
CA ASN A 462 30.42 1.70 -17.85
C ASN A 462 31.12 2.79 -17.03
N HIS A 463 31.44 3.92 -17.63
CA HIS A 463 32.10 5.02 -16.93
C HIS A 463 31.56 6.37 -17.37
N SER A 464 31.28 7.22 -16.39
CA SER A 464 30.74 8.55 -16.64
C SER A 464 31.67 9.40 -17.50
N THR A 465 31.08 10.15 -18.42
CA THR A 465 31.79 11.06 -19.30
C THR A 465 31.07 12.40 -19.37
N GLN A 466 31.68 13.37 -20.05
CA GLN A 466 31.15 14.72 -20.20
C GLN A 466 31.03 15.08 -21.66
N LEU A 467 29.83 15.49 -22.07
CA LEU A 467 29.55 15.98 -23.42
C LEU A 467 28.91 17.38 -23.30
N PRO A 468 29.44 18.41 -23.99
CA PRO A 468 28.93 19.79 -23.89
C PRO A 468 27.43 19.93 -24.19
N GLN A 469 26.90 19.10 -25.09
CA GLN A 469 25.47 19.07 -25.44
C GLN A 469 24.55 18.54 -24.32
N TYR A 470 25.11 17.88 -23.30
CA TYR A 470 24.37 17.31 -22.16
C TYR A 470 24.96 17.78 -20.81
N PRO A 471 24.78 19.07 -20.46
CA PRO A 471 25.41 19.68 -19.29
C PRO A 471 24.99 19.02 -17.97
N GLN A 472 25.91 19.02 -17.00
CA GLN A 472 25.75 18.34 -15.70
C GLN A 472 24.63 18.95 -14.82
N LYS A 473 24.35 20.25 -14.97
CA LYS A 473 23.26 20.94 -14.27
C LYS A 473 22.14 21.21 -15.25
N SER A 474 21.21 20.26 -15.38
CA SER A 474 19.90 20.56 -15.94
C SER A 474 18.97 20.97 -14.79
N ASN A 475 18.02 21.87 -15.02
CA ASN A 475 17.04 22.26 -13.98
C ASN A 475 16.11 21.10 -13.54
N LYS A 476 16.24 19.91 -14.14
CA LYS A 476 15.32 18.79 -13.93
C LYS A 476 15.96 17.58 -13.24
N CYS A 477 17.28 17.38 -13.37
CA CYS A 477 17.97 16.21 -12.84
C CYS A 477 19.35 16.56 -12.26
N VAL A 478 19.76 15.79 -11.26
CA VAL A 478 21.11 15.77 -10.69
C VAL A 478 21.92 14.67 -11.38
N ARG A 479 23.07 15.03 -11.96
CA ARG A 479 23.95 14.07 -12.64
C ARG A 479 24.70 13.18 -11.68
N VAL A 480 24.47 11.88 -11.81
CA VAL A 480 25.23 10.82 -11.16
C VAL A 480 26.54 10.60 -11.92
N ALA A 481 27.64 10.44 -11.18
CA ALA A 481 28.88 9.92 -11.73
C ALA A 481 29.04 8.46 -11.32
N LEU A 482 29.32 7.58 -12.26
CA LEU A 482 29.41 6.14 -12.03
C LEU A 482 30.62 5.53 -12.72
N THR A 483 31.16 4.50 -12.10
CA THR A 483 32.08 3.53 -12.70
C THR A 483 31.59 2.14 -12.32
N VAL A 484 31.19 1.36 -13.31
CA VAL A 484 30.62 0.02 -13.12
C VAL A 484 31.36 -0.96 -14.02
N CYS A 485 31.70 -2.13 -13.51
CA CYS A 485 32.34 -3.20 -14.24
C CYS A 485 31.59 -4.50 -13.97
N LEU A 486 30.99 -5.09 -15.01
CA LEU A 486 30.54 -6.47 -14.99
C LEU A 486 31.65 -7.32 -15.61
N TYR A 487 32.33 -8.12 -14.78
CA TYR A 487 33.42 -9.00 -15.18
C TYR A 487 32.94 -10.45 -15.07
N CYS A 488 33.07 -11.22 -16.13
CA CYS A 488 32.55 -12.58 -16.22
C CYS A 488 33.63 -13.56 -16.72
N GLN A 489 33.80 -14.65 -15.99
CA GLN A 489 34.68 -15.77 -16.34
C GLN A 489 33.83 -16.99 -16.66
N THR A 490 33.96 -17.52 -17.88
CA THR A 490 33.33 -18.77 -18.29
C THR A 490 34.21 -19.95 -17.88
N LEU A 491 33.64 -20.88 -17.11
CA LEU A 491 34.25 -22.16 -16.76
C LEU A 491 33.45 -23.28 -17.40
N ILE A 492 34.13 -24.13 -18.15
CA ILE A 492 33.54 -25.30 -18.79
C ILE A 492 34.06 -26.53 -18.07
N THR A 493 33.15 -27.32 -17.51
CA THR A 493 33.48 -28.64 -16.98
C THR A 493 33.39 -29.62 -18.14
N PRO A 494 34.49 -30.24 -18.60
CA PRO A 494 34.43 -31.11 -19.77
C PRO A 494 33.46 -32.29 -19.51
N PRO A 495 32.51 -32.55 -20.42
CA PRO A 495 31.57 -33.66 -20.25
C PRO A 495 32.30 -35.00 -20.31
N LYS A 496 31.74 -36.00 -19.62
CA LYS A 496 32.25 -37.38 -19.68
C LYS A 496 32.13 -37.91 -21.12
N ASP A 497 33.14 -38.66 -21.56
CA ASP A 497 33.17 -39.38 -22.85
C ASP A 497 33.23 -38.52 -24.13
N GLY A 498 33.59 -37.23 -24.02
CA GLY A 498 33.81 -36.37 -25.20
C GLY A 498 32.53 -35.92 -25.89
N ALA A 499 31.39 -35.94 -25.19
CA ALA A 499 30.14 -35.37 -25.67
C ALA A 499 30.26 -33.86 -25.94
N GLN A 500 29.31 -33.30 -26.70
CA GLN A 500 29.26 -31.84 -26.89
C GLN A 500 28.92 -31.13 -25.57
N VAL A 501 29.57 -29.98 -25.33
CA VAL A 501 29.34 -29.15 -24.15
C VAL A 501 27.88 -28.70 -24.11
N SER A 502 27.19 -29.03 -23.01
CA SER A 502 25.82 -28.61 -22.74
C SER A 502 25.81 -27.41 -21.78
N ARG A 503 24.63 -26.82 -21.57
CA ARG A 503 24.48 -25.74 -20.57
C ARG A 503 24.79 -26.23 -19.14
N ASP A 504 24.54 -27.50 -18.84
CA ASP A 504 24.82 -28.08 -17.51
C ASP A 504 26.32 -28.14 -17.20
N ASP A 505 27.16 -28.12 -18.24
CA ASP A 505 28.62 -28.16 -18.15
C ASP A 505 29.23 -26.76 -17.96
N ILE A 506 28.42 -25.69 -18.07
CA ILE A 506 28.89 -24.30 -18.10
C ILE A 506 28.58 -23.61 -16.78
N THR A 507 29.60 -22.95 -16.22
CA THR A 507 29.48 -22.09 -15.05
C THR A 507 30.13 -20.74 -15.32
N CYS A 508 29.39 -19.66 -15.14
CA CYS A 508 29.89 -18.29 -15.20
C CYS A 508 30.15 -17.76 -13.79
N LYS A 509 31.40 -17.38 -13.50
CA LYS A 509 31.75 -16.58 -12.31
C LYS A 509 31.63 -15.10 -12.66
N ILE A 510 30.80 -14.38 -11.91
CA ILE A 510 30.52 -12.96 -12.08
C ILE A 510 31.20 -12.19 -10.95
N THR A 511 31.93 -11.16 -11.30
CA THR A 511 32.36 -10.10 -10.40
C THR A 511 31.77 -8.78 -10.89
N TYR A 512 30.88 -8.20 -10.10
CA TYR A 512 30.25 -6.92 -10.39
C TYR A 512 30.82 -5.87 -9.44
N CYS A 513 31.52 -4.87 -9.98
CA CYS A 513 32.06 -3.74 -9.22
C CYS A 513 31.28 -2.48 -9.57
N ALA A 514 30.93 -1.67 -8.56
CA ALA A 514 30.24 -0.40 -8.78
C ALA A 514 30.76 0.67 -7.81
N VAL A 515 31.11 1.84 -8.34
CA VAL A 515 31.38 3.06 -7.58
C VAL A 515 30.46 4.13 -8.13
N VAL A 516 29.55 4.62 -7.30
CA VAL A 516 28.50 5.56 -7.71
C VAL A 516 28.54 6.77 -6.80
N ASN A 517 28.76 7.94 -7.39
CA ASN A 517 28.61 9.23 -6.74
C ASN A 517 27.23 9.81 -7.11
N PRO A 518 26.34 10.03 -6.13
CA PRO A 518 24.98 10.50 -6.37
C PRO A 518 24.91 11.92 -6.97
N GLY A 519 26.03 12.65 -7.02
CA GLY A 519 26.16 13.99 -7.61
C GLY A 519 25.54 15.12 -6.79
N GLY A 520 24.75 14.79 -5.78
CA GLY A 520 24.09 15.71 -4.87
C GLY A 520 23.64 15.00 -3.61
N TRP A 521 23.06 15.76 -2.68
CA TRP A 521 22.73 15.27 -1.35
C TRP A 521 21.77 14.07 -1.36
N VAL A 522 22.14 13.06 -0.57
CA VAL A 522 21.32 11.94 -0.13
C VAL A 522 21.80 11.58 1.28
N PRO A 523 20.92 11.36 2.26
CA PRO A 523 21.32 10.85 3.58
C PRO A 523 22.10 9.55 3.44
N ALA A 524 23.22 9.45 4.16
CA ALA A 524 24.08 8.28 4.12
C ALA A 524 23.32 7.01 4.51
N SER A 525 22.58 7.04 5.61
CA SER A 525 21.74 5.93 6.08
C SER A 525 20.77 5.43 5.00
N ALA A 526 20.06 6.35 4.35
CA ALA A 526 19.11 6.03 3.31
C ALA A 526 19.78 5.48 2.04
N LEU A 527 20.90 6.05 1.59
CA LEU A 527 21.64 5.52 0.44
C LEU A 527 22.17 4.12 0.72
N ARG A 528 22.71 3.89 1.94
CA ARG A 528 23.24 2.60 2.36
C ARG A 528 22.16 1.51 2.47
N ALA A 529 20.98 1.88 2.96
CA ALA A 529 19.85 0.98 3.00
C ALA A 529 19.28 0.69 1.59
N LEU A 530 19.25 1.70 0.71
CA LEU A 530 18.85 1.57 -0.68
C LEU A 530 19.71 0.54 -1.41
N TYR A 531 21.04 0.73 -1.42
CA TYR A 531 21.90 -0.19 -2.15
C TYR A 531 21.92 -1.60 -1.53
N LYS A 532 21.76 -1.72 -0.19
CA LYS A 532 21.66 -3.02 0.49
C LYS A 532 20.48 -3.84 -0.03
N ARG A 533 19.41 -3.18 -0.47
CA ARG A 533 18.21 -3.81 -1.02
C ARG A 533 18.26 -3.98 -2.54
N GLU A 534 18.65 -2.92 -3.26
CA GLU A 534 18.52 -2.87 -4.72
C GLU A 534 19.62 -3.66 -5.45
N TYR A 535 20.88 -3.69 -4.98
CA TYR A 535 21.92 -4.44 -5.70
C TYR A 535 21.72 -5.96 -5.70
N PRO A 536 21.39 -6.63 -4.57
CA PRO A 536 21.04 -8.05 -4.57
C PRO A 536 19.88 -8.35 -5.50
N LYS A 537 18.84 -7.50 -5.47
CA LYS A 537 17.66 -7.63 -6.31
C LYS A 537 17.99 -7.48 -7.80
N PHE A 538 18.78 -6.47 -8.16
CA PHE A 538 19.28 -6.26 -9.52
C PHE A 538 20.02 -7.48 -10.01
N LEU A 539 21.03 -7.95 -9.28
CA LEU A 539 21.91 -9.01 -9.76
C LEU A 539 21.12 -10.32 -9.93
N LYS A 540 20.22 -10.64 -9.00
CA LYS A 540 19.33 -11.80 -9.07
C LYS A 540 18.35 -11.71 -10.24
N ARG A 541 17.70 -10.55 -10.44
CA ARG A 541 16.76 -10.34 -11.56
C ARG A 541 17.49 -10.44 -12.89
N PHE A 542 18.65 -9.82 -13.00
CA PHE A 542 19.46 -9.81 -14.22
C PHE A 542 19.96 -11.21 -14.58
N THR A 543 20.57 -11.95 -13.65
CA THR A 543 21.08 -13.30 -13.94
C THR A 543 19.95 -14.28 -14.28
N ALA A 544 18.82 -14.21 -13.57
CA ALA A 544 17.63 -15.01 -13.90
C ALA A 544 17.05 -14.66 -15.28
N TYR A 545 17.05 -13.38 -15.66
CA TYR A 545 16.65 -12.93 -16.99
C TYR A 545 17.56 -13.55 -18.07
N VAL A 546 18.89 -13.49 -17.90
CA VAL A 546 19.85 -14.06 -18.86
C VAL A 546 19.66 -15.57 -19.00
N ILE A 547 19.51 -16.31 -17.89
CA ILE A 547 19.22 -17.75 -17.93
C ILE A 547 17.95 -18.02 -18.74
N THR A 548 16.87 -17.26 -18.46
CA THR A 548 15.59 -17.43 -19.15
C THR A 548 15.71 -17.14 -20.65
N GLN A 549 16.45 -16.10 -21.02
CA GLN A 549 16.64 -15.71 -22.42
C GLN A 549 17.52 -16.67 -23.23
N THR A 550 18.38 -17.45 -22.57
CA THR A 550 19.38 -18.31 -23.21
C THR A 550 19.02 -19.78 -23.17
N LYS A 551 18.12 -20.21 -22.27
CA LYS A 551 17.75 -21.62 -22.02
C LYS A 551 17.62 -22.48 -23.28
N ASP A 552 16.91 -21.99 -24.29
CA ASP A 552 16.61 -22.74 -25.54
C ASP A 552 17.39 -22.25 -26.77
N LYS A 553 18.45 -21.45 -26.56
CA LYS A 553 19.31 -20.92 -27.62
C LYS A 553 20.67 -21.63 -27.66
N SER A 554 21.29 -21.63 -28.83
CA SER A 554 22.68 -22.07 -28.99
C SER A 554 23.62 -21.30 -28.06
N ILE A 555 24.56 -21.99 -27.44
CA ILE A 555 25.53 -21.40 -26.51
C ILE A 555 26.41 -20.40 -27.27
N MET A 556 26.48 -19.18 -26.75
CA MET A 556 27.36 -18.15 -27.26
C MET A 556 28.65 -18.14 -26.42
N PHE A 557 29.70 -18.83 -26.90
CA PHE A 557 31.04 -18.77 -26.32
C PHE A 557 31.69 -17.43 -26.60
#